data_AF-A0A936XW12-F1
#
_entry.id   AF-A0A936XW12-F1
#
_cell.length_a   1.000
_cell.length_b   1.000
_cell.length_c   1.000
_cell.angle_alpha   90.00
_cell.angle_beta   90.00
_cell.angle_gamma   90.00
#
_symmetry.space_group_name_H-M   'P 1'
#
loop_
_entity.id
_entity.type
_entity.pdbx_description
1 polymer ?
#
loop_
_entity_poly.entity_id
_entity_poly.type
_entity_poly.pdbx_seq_one_letter_code
_entity_poly.pdbx_strand_id
1 'polypeptide(L)'
;MSVKLNLTHTYIADMVIVLKAPNGNVFNLDAVINRTGGAGANFVNTVISSAGTTLLSAGAPPYTGTFAPDAAGATFVAAGFTFLVVLHHLPVTYQM
;
A
#
# COMPACT_ATOMS: atom_id res chain seq x y z
N MET A 1 11.05 11.71 -1.83
CA MET A 1 9.90 11.59 -2.76
C MET A 1 8.63 11.39 -1.96
N SER A 2 7.51 11.93 -2.41
CA SER A 2 6.22 11.81 -1.70
C SER A 2 5.04 11.67 -2.65
N VAL A 3 3.95 11.09 -2.14
CA VAL A 3 2.64 10.93 -2.80
C VAL A 3 1.56 11.37 -1.83
N LYS A 4 0.63 12.21 -2.29
CA LYS A 4 -0.53 12.63 -1.50
C LYS A 4 -1.77 11.84 -1.90
N LEU A 5 -2.47 11.28 -0.91
CA LEU A 5 -3.69 10.51 -1.05
C LEU A 5 -4.88 11.29 -0.46
N ASN A 6 -5.94 11.39 -1.26
CA ASN A 6 -7.28 11.80 -0.83
C ASN A 6 -8.24 10.77 -1.41
N LEU A 7 -8.61 9.79 -0.59
CA LEU A 7 -9.34 8.63 -1.06
C LEU A 7 -10.34 8.17 -0.02
N THR A 8 -11.55 7.92 -0.48
CA THR A 8 -12.66 7.37 0.30
C THR A 8 -12.89 5.92 -0.11
N HIS A 9 -13.06 5.04 0.87
CA HIS A 9 -13.38 3.63 0.64
C HIS A 9 -14.26 3.11 1.77
N THR A 10 -15.12 2.13 1.47
CA THR A 10 -16.02 1.57 2.49
C THR A 10 -15.21 0.91 3.59
N TYR A 11 -14.18 0.12 3.27
CA TYR A 11 -13.29 -0.53 4.23
C TYR A 11 -11.84 -0.30 3.83
N ILE A 12 -11.15 0.64 4.45
CA ILE A 12 -9.78 0.97 4.02
C ILE A 12 -8.78 -0.16 4.22
N ALA A 13 -9.09 -1.07 5.15
CA ALA A 13 -8.33 -2.30 5.41
C ALA A 13 -8.17 -3.20 4.19
N ASP A 14 -9.05 -3.07 3.19
CA ASP A 14 -9.02 -3.90 1.98
C ASP A 14 -8.08 -3.35 0.90
N MET A 15 -7.52 -2.16 1.09
CA MET A 15 -6.73 -1.49 0.06
C MET A 15 -5.24 -1.85 0.14
N VAL A 16 -4.62 -1.96 -1.04
CA VAL A 16 -3.17 -2.02 -1.24
C VAL A 16 -2.82 -0.91 -2.21
N ILE A 17 -1.86 -0.06 -1.83
CA ILE A 17 -1.44 1.12 -2.59
C ILE A 17 0.02 0.95 -2.98
N VAL A 18 0.28 0.94 -4.28
CA VAL A 18 1.62 0.75 -4.85
C VAL A 18 1.93 1.82 -5.89
N LEU A 19 3.21 2.14 -6.04
CA LEU A 19 3.74 2.90 -7.17
C LEU A 19 4.44 1.97 -8.14
N LYS A 20 4.11 2.09 -9.42
CA LYS A 20 4.84 1.42 -10.49
C LYS A 20 5.65 2.45 -11.26
N ALA A 21 6.96 2.27 -11.29
CA ALA A 21 7.87 3.11 -12.07
C ALA A 21 7.86 2.70 -13.56
N PRO A 22 8.25 3.61 -14.48
CA PRO A 22 8.32 3.31 -15.92
C PRO A 22 9.23 2.13 -16.27
N ASN A 23 10.25 1.85 -15.45
CA ASN A 23 11.14 0.70 -15.59
C ASN A 23 10.53 -0.63 -15.12
N GLY A 24 9.25 -0.63 -14.74
CA GLY A 24 8.52 -1.81 -14.30
C GLY A 24 8.56 -2.08 -12.79
N ASN A 25 9.47 -1.44 -12.05
CA ASN A 25 9.62 -1.64 -10.60
C ASN A 25 8.35 -1.23 -9.86
N VAL A 26 7.99 -2.03 -8.85
CA VAL A 26 6.86 -1.77 -7.97
C VAL A 26 7.37 -1.44 -6.58
N PHE A 27 6.82 -0.39 -5.99
CA PHE A 27 7.15 0.10 -4.66
C PHE A 27 5.87 0.21 -3.83
N ASN A 28 5.83 -0.51 -2.70
CA ASN A 28 4.65 -0.50 -1.85
C ASN A 28 4.62 0.77 -1.00
N LEU A 29 3.57 1.57 -1.17
CA LEU A 29 3.28 2.72 -0.31
C LEU A 29 2.56 2.26 0.96
N ASP A 30 1.56 1.40 0.79
CA ASP A 30 0.78 0.77 1.86
C ASP A 30 0.35 -0.62 1.37
N ALA A 31 0.85 -1.67 2.01
CA ALA A 31 0.50 -3.06 1.72
C ALA A 31 -0.34 -3.68 2.83
N VAL A 32 -0.18 -3.20 4.07
CA VAL A 32 -0.92 -3.68 5.22
C VAL A 32 -1.23 -2.51 6.16
N ILE A 33 -2.25 -1.74 5.82
CA ILE A 33 -2.88 -0.88 6.82
C ILE A 33 -3.42 -1.79 7.93
N ASN A 34 -3.31 -1.35 9.19
CA ASN A 34 -3.81 -2.13 10.32
C ASN A 34 -5.19 -2.68 9.95
N ARG A 35 -5.31 -4.01 9.94
CA ARG A 35 -6.43 -4.82 9.39
C ARG A 35 -7.78 -4.55 10.08
N THR A 36 -7.91 -3.41 10.75
CA THR A 36 -8.98 -2.88 11.57
C THR A 36 -9.53 -1.55 11.00
N GLY A 37 -9.21 -1.20 9.75
CA GLY A 37 -9.80 -0.08 9.04
C GLY A 37 -11.31 -0.28 8.84
N GLY A 38 -12.09 0.14 9.84
CA GLY A 38 -13.55 0.01 9.85
C GLY A 38 -14.25 0.82 8.77
N ALA A 39 -15.58 0.75 8.78
CA ALA A 39 -16.41 1.42 7.78
C ALA A 39 -16.15 2.94 7.73
N GLY A 40 -15.89 3.50 6.55
CA GLY A 40 -15.68 4.94 6.36
C GLY A 40 -14.34 5.48 6.86
N ALA A 41 -13.39 4.59 7.17
CA ALA A 41 -12.00 4.94 7.36
C ALA A 41 -11.42 5.49 6.05
N ASN A 42 -10.93 6.73 6.02
CA ASN A 42 -10.51 7.40 4.79
C ASN A 42 -9.05 7.86 4.84
N PHE A 43 -8.47 8.12 3.67
CA PHE A 43 -7.25 8.92 3.52
C PHE A 43 -7.62 10.37 3.26
N VAL A 44 -7.21 11.29 4.15
CA VAL A 44 -7.51 12.72 4.03
C VAL A 44 -6.22 13.52 4.16
N ASN A 45 -5.78 14.13 3.06
CA ASN A 45 -4.49 14.79 2.97
C ASN A 45 -3.34 13.93 3.52
N THR A 46 -3.41 12.62 3.32
CA THR A 46 -2.37 11.69 3.75
C THR A 46 -1.21 11.78 2.79
N VAL A 47 0.01 11.87 3.30
CA VAL A 47 1.22 11.90 2.50
C VAL A 47 2.06 10.67 2.83
N ILE A 48 2.35 9.83 1.84
CA ILE A 48 3.36 8.79 1.98
C ILE A 48 4.67 9.35 1.44
N SER A 49 5.70 9.39 2.26
CA SER A 49 6.97 10.05 1.93
C SER A 49 8.16 9.21 2.35
N SER A 50 9.19 9.19 1.51
CA SER A 50 10.50 8.59 1.86
C SER A 50 11.20 9.28 3.04
N ALA A 51 10.72 10.45 3.46
CA ALA A 51 11.19 11.16 4.65
C ALA A 51 10.23 11.02 5.85
N GLY A 52 9.12 10.30 5.69
CA GLY A 52 8.21 9.98 6.79
C GLY A 52 8.85 8.95 7.72
N THR A 53 8.52 9.03 9.00
CA THR A 53 9.03 8.12 10.05
C THR A 53 7.94 7.32 10.75
N THR A 54 6.71 7.83 10.74
CA THR A 54 5.54 7.16 11.31
C THR A 54 4.98 6.14 10.33
N LEU A 55 4.84 4.88 10.73
CA LEU A 55 4.18 3.86 9.92
C LEU A 55 2.67 4.11 9.82
N LEU A 56 2.07 3.76 8.70
CA LEU A 56 0.62 3.86 8.52
C LEU A 56 -0.15 2.97 9.51
N SER A 57 0.40 1.80 9.81
CA SER A 57 -0.08 0.86 10.85
C SER A 57 0.04 1.40 12.28
N ALA A 58 0.78 2.47 12.53
CA ALA A 58 0.76 3.14 13.85
C ALA A 58 -0.32 4.23 13.93
N GLY A 59 -0.93 4.61 12.80
CA GLY A 59 -1.99 5.60 12.73
C GLY A 59 -3.40 5.01 12.90
N ALA A 60 -4.38 5.91 13.01
CA ALA A 60 -5.80 5.57 13.01
C ALA A 60 -6.53 6.38 11.93
N PRO A 61 -7.57 5.80 11.31
CA PRO A 61 -8.39 6.53 10.34
C PRO A 61 -9.29 7.59 11.01
N PRO A 62 -9.65 8.68 10.31
CA PRO A 62 -9.14 9.05 8.99
C PRO A 62 -7.65 9.39 9.04
N TYR A 63 -6.89 8.81 8.13
CA TYR A 63 -5.44 8.98 8.09
C TYR A 63 -5.11 10.38 7.61
N THR A 64 -4.37 11.15 8.42
CA THR A 64 -3.96 12.52 8.11
C THR A 64 -2.48 12.69 8.46
N GLY A 65 -1.77 13.53 7.70
CA GLY A 65 -0.35 13.80 7.92
C GLY A 65 0.58 12.94 7.06
N THR A 66 1.86 12.89 7.44
CA THR A 66 2.93 12.24 6.67
C THR A 66 3.36 10.93 7.31
N PHE A 67 3.41 9.87 6.52
CA PHE A 67 3.78 8.51 6.93
C PHE A 67 4.93 7.97 6.08
N ALA A 68 5.68 7.04 6.65
CA ALA A 68 6.68 6.25 5.95
C ALA A 68 5.99 5.22 5.04
N PRO A 69 6.55 4.91 3.85
CA PRO A 69 6.07 3.79 3.05
C PRO A 69 6.40 2.46 3.72
N ASP A 70 5.59 1.44 3.46
CA ASP A 70 5.92 0.06 3.85
C ASP A 70 7.21 -0.42 3.17
N ALA A 71 7.49 0.07 1.96
CA ALA A 71 8.72 -0.17 1.21
C ALA A 71 9.05 -1.66 0.96
N ALA A 72 8.09 -2.56 1.11
CA ALA A 72 8.20 -3.92 0.59
C ALA A 72 8.34 -3.86 -0.94
N GLY A 73 9.31 -4.61 -1.48
CA GLY A 73 9.56 -4.71 -2.92
C GLY A 73 8.43 -5.43 -3.67
N ALA A 74 8.75 -6.02 -4.84
CA ALA A 74 7.76 -6.75 -5.65
C ALA A 74 7.09 -7.94 -4.94
N THR A 75 7.64 -8.37 -3.81
CA THR A 75 7.13 -9.45 -2.98
C THR A 75 6.49 -8.86 -1.73
N PHE A 76 5.17 -9.02 -1.57
CA PHE A 76 4.50 -8.74 -0.30
C PHE A 76 3.81 -10.01 0.22
N VAL A 77 3.84 -10.20 1.53
CA VAL A 77 3.18 -11.34 2.19
C VAL A 77 1.97 -10.81 2.94
N ALA A 78 0.78 -11.28 2.58
CA ALA A 78 -0.47 -10.95 3.26
C ALA A 78 -1.25 -12.23 3.55
N ALA A 79 -1.69 -12.41 4.80
CA ALA A 79 -2.48 -13.57 5.24
C ALA A 79 -1.86 -14.94 4.88
N GLY A 80 -0.53 -15.05 4.91
CA GLY A 80 0.19 -16.28 4.57
C GLY A 80 0.38 -16.52 3.07
N PHE A 81 -0.14 -15.64 2.21
CA PHE A 81 0.09 -15.66 0.78
C PHE A 81 1.21 -14.71 0.39
N THR A 82 2.12 -15.19 -0.45
CA THR A 82 3.14 -14.34 -1.08
C THR A 82 2.61 -13.87 -2.42
N PHE A 83 2.36 -12.58 -2.52
CA PHE A 83 2.00 -11.93 -3.76
C PHE A 83 3.27 -11.38 -4.39
N LEU A 84 3.65 -11.96 -5.52
CA LEU A 84 4.54 -11.29 -6.45
C LEU A 84 3.67 -10.32 -7.25
N VAL A 85 3.90 -9.01 -7.12
CA VAL A 85 3.28 -8.03 -8.02
C VAL A 85 3.95 -8.14 -9.39
N VAL A 86 3.62 -9.21 -10.12
CA VAL A 86 3.90 -9.32 -11.55
C VAL A 86 2.86 -8.45 -12.24
N LEU A 87 3.31 -7.46 -13.02
CA LEU A 87 2.39 -6.75 -13.92
C LEU A 87 1.69 -7.81 -14.79
N HIS A 88 0.35 -7.88 -14.72
CA HIS A 88 -0.48 -8.94 -15.32
C HIS A 88 -0.38 -9.09 -16.87
N HIS A 89 0.56 -8.42 -17.53
CA HIS A 89 0.77 -8.49 -18.98
C HIS A 89 1.74 -9.58 -19.45
N LEU A 90 2.25 -10.46 -18.58
CA LEU A 90 3.03 -11.62 -19.00
C LEU A 90 2.35 -12.92 -18.54
N PRO A 91 2.18 -13.92 -19.44
CA PRO A 91 1.51 -15.16 -19.11
C PRO A 91 2.28 -15.91 -18.03
N VAL A 92 1.58 -16.26 -16.94
CA VAL A 92 2.12 -17.10 -15.88
C VAL A 92 2.09 -18.55 -16.37
N THR A 93 3.23 -19.08 -16.80
CA THR A 93 3.36 -20.51 -17.05
C THR A 93 3.55 -21.21 -15.71
N TYR A 94 2.52 -21.91 -15.24
CA TYR A 94 2.64 -22.80 -14.08
C TYR A 94 3.43 -24.04 -14.52
N GLN A 95 4.55 -24.33 -13.85
CA GLN A 95 5.21 -25.63 -13.93
C GLN A 95 4.85 -26.41 -12.67
N MET A 96 4.37 -27.64 -12.89
CA MET A 96 3.98 -28.61 -11.87
C MET A 96 5.22 -29.19 -11.20
#